data_AF-A0A416HFR6-F1
#
_entry.id   AF-A0A416HFR6-F1
#
_cell.length_a   1.000
_cell.length_b   1.000
_cell.length_c   1.000
_cell.angle_alpha   90.00
_cell.angle_beta   90.00
_cell.angle_gamma   90.00
#
_symmetry.space_group_name_H-M   'P 1'
#
loop_
_entity.id
_entity.type
_entity.pdbx_description
1 polymer ?
#
loop_
_entity_poly.entity_id
_entity_poly.type
_entity_poly.pdbx_seq_one_letter_code
_entity_poly.pdbx_strand_id
1 'polypeptide(L)'
;MFVTIIADKYKGRRGYKGAPLELPAGRFSMEDALERARVPEGGGYELHQFQGWPNFLRTYLKLCESKTLEEVNFLAHKLQGMDDAKLAAYEGILRLKEGADRTHPVSIQEDMLDVIRDLPDEVYELLDEEKAGALQRRIDQGMFTGKGYVFGTLEDWREVYDGMHLPRAAGEHGGILALRLETAEEETGRKVWLELPAEEEAMQEALRILGEETFDNCVIKETKSILPSLEYQLAGDEDIRKLNLLAERIQAFPDKRTLVKYKAILEWEICNDLDMELDIAGNLSCYEYDAVILSAADYGEYILEEAGIHTKDPAFSGFDFEGFGERQLRRSGFVETPYGIIGRNEKPFLPEYTQTEPGLSMQ
;
A
#
# COMPACT_ATOMS: atom_id res chain seq x y z
N MET A 1 -4.19 -8.20 -2.59
CA MET A 1 -2.99 -9.09 -2.63
C MET A 1 -1.96 -8.51 -1.67
N PHE A 2 -1.11 -9.29 -0.99
CA PHE A 2 -0.19 -8.73 0.02
C PHE A 2 1.28 -9.01 -0.28
N VAL A 3 2.14 -8.11 0.17
CA VAL A 3 3.60 -8.22 0.16
C VAL A 3 4.17 -7.69 1.48
N THR A 4 5.32 -8.20 1.91
CA THR A 4 6.06 -7.67 3.06
C THR A 4 7.37 -7.05 2.60
N ILE A 5 7.58 -5.78 2.93
CA ILE A 5 8.79 -5.03 2.63
C ILE A 5 9.79 -5.23 3.78
N ILE A 6 10.99 -5.73 3.45
CA ILE A 6 12.10 -5.94 4.39
C ILE A 6 13.26 -5.00 4.00
N ALA A 7 13.64 -4.08 4.88
CA ALA A 7 14.79 -3.23 4.67
C ALA A 7 16.10 -4.03 4.76
N ASP A 8 17.00 -3.84 3.81
CA ASP A 8 18.25 -4.61 3.71
C ASP A 8 19.12 -4.45 4.96
N LYS A 9 19.16 -3.23 5.50
CA LYS A 9 19.97 -2.85 6.67
C LYS A 9 19.62 -3.64 7.93
N TYR A 10 18.39 -4.12 8.05
CA TYR A 10 17.87 -4.73 9.28
C TYR A 10 17.61 -6.23 9.14
N LYS A 11 18.02 -6.85 8.02
CA LYS A 11 17.94 -8.30 7.86
C LYS A 11 18.66 -9.03 8.99
N GLY A 12 17.97 -10.00 9.58
CA GLY A 12 18.49 -10.79 10.69
C GLY A 12 18.55 -10.06 12.03
N ARG A 13 18.14 -8.78 12.12
CA ARG A 13 17.88 -8.13 13.41
C ARG A 13 16.76 -8.85 14.14
N ARG A 14 16.93 -9.05 15.44
CA ARG A 14 15.96 -9.76 16.26
C ARG A 14 14.64 -8.99 16.30
N GLY A 15 13.54 -9.71 16.17
CA GLY A 15 12.18 -9.14 16.21
C GLY A 15 11.77 -8.32 14.98
N TYR A 16 12.70 -7.94 14.09
CA TYR A 16 12.38 -7.20 12.88
C TYR A 16 11.62 -8.06 11.86
N LYS A 17 10.40 -7.65 11.53
CA LYS A 17 9.47 -8.36 10.62
C LYS A 17 9.22 -7.61 9.30
N GLY A 18 9.72 -6.38 9.18
CA GLY A 18 9.40 -5.45 8.10
C GLY A 18 7.95 -4.96 8.12
N ALA A 19 7.46 -4.44 6.99
CA ALA A 19 6.11 -3.89 6.90
C ALA A 19 5.26 -4.61 5.84
N PRO A 20 4.07 -5.11 6.20
CA PRO A 20 3.12 -5.60 5.23
C PRO A 20 2.44 -4.42 4.49
N LEU A 21 2.12 -4.67 3.23
CA LEU A 21 1.38 -3.76 2.36
C LEU A 21 0.41 -4.56 1.49
N GLU A 22 -0.83 -4.09 1.43
CA GLU A 22 -1.80 -4.55 0.46
C GLU A 22 -1.55 -3.89 -0.90
N LEU A 23 -1.65 -4.67 -1.97
CA LEU A 23 -1.52 -4.25 -3.35
C LEU A 23 -2.78 -4.64 -4.16
N PRO A 24 -3.20 -3.81 -5.12
CA PRO A 24 -2.56 -2.54 -5.48
C PRO A 24 -2.76 -1.43 -4.43
N ALA A 25 -1.75 -0.59 -4.27
CA ALA A 25 -1.68 0.50 -3.31
C ALA A 25 -1.50 1.86 -4.00
N GLY A 26 -2.06 2.89 -3.39
CA GLY A 26 -1.75 4.27 -3.72
C GLY A 26 -0.34 4.68 -3.28
N ARG A 27 0.14 5.81 -3.79
CA ARG A 27 1.44 6.38 -3.45
C ARG A 27 1.65 6.51 -1.94
N PHE A 28 0.70 7.09 -1.21
CA PHE A 28 0.84 7.30 0.23
C PHE A 28 0.98 5.99 1.01
N SER A 29 0.19 4.96 0.69
CA SER A 29 0.27 3.67 1.36
C SER A 29 1.60 2.96 1.06
N MET A 30 2.15 3.13 -0.15
CA MET A 30 3.49 2.62 -0.48
C MET A 30 4.60 3.35 0.29
N GLU A 31 4.58 4.69 0.31
CA GLU A 31 5.55 5.52 1.04
C GLU A 31 5.49 5.21 2.55
N ASP A 32 4.29 5.10 3.11
CA ASP A 32 4.07 4.72 4.50
C ASP A 32 4.59 3.31 4.83
N ALA A 33 4.36 2.34 3.95
CA ALA A 33 4.89 0.99 4.15
C ALA A 33 6.42 0.96 4.14
N LEU A 34 7.07 1.76 3.29
CA LEU A 34 8.53 1.93 3.29
C LEU A 34 9.03 2.57 4.61
N GLU A 35 8.30 3.54 5.15
CA GLU A 35 8.58 4.16 6.45
C GLU A 35 8.44 3.17 7.61
N ARG A 36 7.34 2.40 7.64
CA ARG A 36 7.11 1.32 8.61
C ARG A 36 8.18 0.24 8.53
N ALA A 37 8.63 -0.08 7.31
CA ALA A 37 9.73 -1.01 7.09
C ALA A 37 11.11 -0.43 7.47
N ARG A 38 11.21 0.87 7.78
CA ARG A 38 12.47 1.58 8.09
C ARG A 38 13.46 1.58 6.92
N VAL A 39 12.96 1.62 5.69
CA VAL A 39 13.82 1.77 4.51
C VAL A 39 14.34 3.21 4.49
N PRO A 40 15.66 3.45 4.54
CA PRO A 40 16.21 4.79 4.45
C PRO A 40 15.96 5.37 3.05
N GLU A 41 15.99 6.69 2.91
CA GLU A 41 15.87 7.33 1.61
C GLU A 41 16.98 6.88 0.66
N GLY A 42 16.61 6.40 -0.54
CA GLY A 42 17.55 5.75 -1.47
C GLY A 42 18.11 4.40 -1.00
N GLY A 43 17.57 3.85 0.09
CA GLY A 43 17.98 2.56 0.66
C GLY A 43 17.39 1.36 -0.06
N GLY A 44 18.12 0.23 0.00
CA GLY A 44 17.66 -1.04 -0.54
C GLY A 44 16.64 -1.75 0.35
N TYR A 45 15.73 -2.46 -0.29
CA TYR A 45 14.73 -3.32 0.34
C TYR A 45 14.47 -4.56 -0.51
N GLU A 46 13.93 -5.59 0.12
CA GLU A 46 13.42 -6.78 -0.54
C GLU A 46 11.92 -6.96 -0.28
N LEU A 47 11.26 -7.56 -1.26
CA LEU A 47 9.84 -7.92 -1.19
C LEU A 47 9.70 -9.41 -0.91
N HIS A 48 9.02 -9.74 0.18
CA HIS A 48 8.80 -11.08 0.70
C HIS A 48 7.31 -11.37 0.87
N GLN A 49 6.98 -12.62 1.23
CA GLN A 49 5.64 -13.04 1.65
C GLN A 49 4.49 -12.60 0.72
N PHE A 50 4.57 -12.96 -0.56
CA PHE A 50 3.53 -12.72 -1.57
C PHE A 50 2.24 -13.52 -1.29
N GLN A 51 1.43 -13.05 -0.33
CA GLN A 51 0.18 -13.70 0.07
C GLN A 51 -1.00 -13.23 -0.80
N GLY A 52 -1.94 -14.13 -1.10
CA GLY A 52 -3.10 -13.82 -1.94
C GLY A 52 -2.80 -13.65 -3.44
N TRP A 53 -1.53 -13.78 -3.86
CA TRP A 53 -1.16 -13.74 -5.28
C TRP A 53 -1.53 -15.06 -5.99
N PRO A 54 -1.86 -15.01 -7.30
CA PRO A 54 -2.06 -16.21 -8.12
C PRO A 54 -0.89 -17.18 -8.00
N ASN A 55 -1.18 -18.48 -7.80
CA ASN A 55 -0.16 -19.48 -7.48
C ASN A 55 0.95 -19.56 -8.54
N PHE A 56 0.59 -19.42 -9.81
CA PHE A 56 1.55 -19.44 -10.91
C PHE A 56 2.54 -18.26 -10.87
N LEU A 57 2.16 -17.10 -10.31
CA LEU A 57 3.05 -15.93 -10.18
C LEU A 57 3.97 -15.99 -8.97
N ARG A 58 3.60 -16.72 -7.91
CA ARG A 58 4.35 -16.72 -6.65
C ARG A 58 5.80 -17.18 -6.84
N THR A 59 6.04 -18.15 -7.70
CA THR A 59 7.39 -18.65 -7.98
C THR A 59 8.23 -17.60 -8.70
N TYR A 60 7.68 -16.96 -9.74
CA TYR A 60 8.38 -15.87 -10.45
C TYR A 60 8.70 -14.70 -9.52
N LEU A 61 7.72 -14.26 -8.72
CA LEU A 61 7.91 -13.14 -7.79
C LEU A 61 9.00 -13.44 -6.76
N LYS A 62 9.09 -14.68 -6.28
CA LYS A 62 10.14 -15.10 -5.33
C LYS A 62 11.52 -15.22 -5.98
N LEU A 63 11.61 -15.76 -7.19
CA LEU A 63 12.87 -16.01 -7.89
C LEU A 63 13.41 -14.79 -8.64
N CYS A 64 12.57 -13.78 -8.90
CA CYS A 64 13.01 -12.55 -9.56
C CYS A 64 13.97 -11.79 -8.64
N GLU A 65 15.24 -11.70 -9.04
CA GLU A 65 16.31 -11.06 -8.25
C GLU A 65 16.11 -9.55 -8.14
N SER A 66 15.67 -8.90 -9.23
CA SER A 66 15.41 -7.45 -9.27
C SER A 66 13.93 -7.18 -9.50
N LYS A 67 13.27 -6.60 -8.52
CA LYS A 67 11.90 -6.10 -8.64
C LYS A 67 11.71 -4.92 -7.69
N THR A 68 11.10 -3.85 -8.18
CA THR A 68 10.72 -2.71 -7.35
C THR A 68 9.31 -2.89 -6.81
N LEU A 69 8.99 -2.15 -5.74
CA LEU A 69 7.64 -2.11 -5.19
C LEU A 69 6.64 -1.58 -6.23
N GLU A 70 7.05 -0.61 -7.04
CA GLU A 70 6.24 0.00 -8.08
C GLU A 70 5.90 -1.00 -9.20
N GLU A 71 6.85 -1.84 -9.62
CA GLU A 71 6.60 -2.90 -10.62
C GLU A 71 5.61 -3.95 -10.10
N VAL A 72 5.79 -4.38 -8.85
CA VAL A 72 4.87 -5.33 -8.21
C VAL A 72 3.49 -4.71 -8.01
N ASN A 73 3.42 -3.43 -7.62
CA ASN A 73 2.16 -2.70 -7.51
C ASN A 73 1.44 -2.57 -8.87
N PHE A 74 2.19 -2.25 -9.93
CA PHE A 74 1.66 -2.20 -11.28
C PHE A 74 1.10 -3.55 -11.74
N LEU A 75 1.82 -4.66 -11.47
CA LEU A 75 1.32 -6.00 -11.74
C LEU A 75 0.03 -6.28 -10.96
N ALA A 76 -0.03 -5.90 -9.68
CA ALA A 76 -1.24 -6.06 -8.88
C ALA A 76 -2.44 -5.29 -9.47
N HIS A 77 -2.22 -4.06 -9.95
CA HIS A 77 -3.25 -3.29 -10.66
C HIS A 77 -3.77 -4.00 -11.91
N LYS A 78 -2.88 -4.63 -12.69
CA LYS A 78 -3.30 -5.39 -13.89
C LYS A 78 -4.11 -6.62 -13.52
N LEU A 79 -3.74 -7.31 -12.45
CA LEU A 79 -4.44 -8.51 -11.99
C LEU A 79 -5.83 -8.21 -11.40
N GLN A 80 -6.03 -7.05 -10.75
CA GLN A 80 -7.30 -6.69 -10.10
C GLN A 80 -8.50 -6.70 -11.08
N GLY A 81 -8.27 -6.40 -12.36
CA GLY A 81 -9.30 -6.39 -13.39
C GLY A 81 -9.45 -7.69 -14.19
N MET A 82 -8.71 -8.75 -13.82
CA MET A 82 -8.74 -10.03 -14.53
C MET A 82 -9.73 -11.01 -13.87
N ASP A 83 -10.58 -11.61 -14.71
CA ASP A 83 -11.40 -12.76 -14.35
C ASP A 83 -10.60 -14.07 -14.45
N ASP A 84 -11.21 -15.20 -14.07
CA ASP A 84 -10.59 -16.53 -14.09
C ASP A 84 -10.06 -16.93 -15.48
N ALA A 85 -10.75 -16.54 -16.55
CA ALA A 85 -10.36 -16.89 -17.92
C ALA A 85 -9.08 -16.12 -18.30
N LYS A 86 -9.03 -14.82 -18.02
CA LYS A 86 -7.85 -13.98 -18.23
C LYS A 86 -6.66 -14.43 -17.38
N LEU A 87 -6.89 -14.83 -16.13
CA LEU A 87 -5.82 -15.37 -15.27
C LEU A 87 -5.27 -16.70 -15.80
N ALA A 88 -6.13 -17.62 -16.22
CA ALA A 88 -5.72 -18.90 -16.82
C ALA A 88 -4.94 -18.71 -18.12
N ALA A 89 -5.38 -17.75 -18.93
CA ALA A 89 -4.64 -17.37 -20.13
C ALA A 89 -3.27 -16.77 -19.81
N TYR A 90 -3.19 -15.88 -18.82
CA TYR A 90 -1.92 -15.30 -18.41
C TYR A 90 -0.92 -16.38 -17.92
N GLU A 91 -1.39 -17.37 -17.15
CA GLU A 91 -0.61 -18.55 -16.78
C GLU A 91 -0.12 -19.33 -18.01
N GLY A 92 -1.01 -19.56 -18.99
CA GLY A 92 -0.65 -20.22 -20.26
C GLY A 92 0.42 -19.46 -21.04
N ILE A 93 0.29 -18.14 -21.13
CA ILE A 93 1.26 -17.25 -21.80
C ILE A 93 2.65 -17.35 -21.14
N LEU A 94 2.71 -17.29 -19.81
CA LEU A 94 3.98 -17.39 -19.08
C LEU A 94 4.69 -18.71 -19.34
N ARG A 95 3.95 -19.83 -19.31
CA ARG A 95 4.50 -21.15 -19.61
C ARG A 95 4.97 -21.31 -21.06
N LEU A 96 4.29 -20.67 -22.01
CA LEU A 96 4.75 -20.61 -23.41
C LEU A 96 6.07 -19.85 -23.54
N LYS A 97 6.21 -18.72 -22.84
CA LYS A 97 7.42 -17.88 -22.89
C LYS A 97 8.62 -18.47 -22.11
N GLU A 98 8.40 -19.43 -21.20
CA GLU A 98 9.49 -20.21 -20.60
C GLU A 98 10.19 -21.15 -21.60
N GLY A 99 9.57 -21.45 -22.75
CA GLY A 99 10.10 -22.35 -23.77
C GLY A 99 10.32 -21.75 -25.16
N ALA A 100 10.03 -20.46 -25.39
CA ALA A 100 10.06 -19.82 -26.71
C ALA A 100 10.67 -18.41 -26.71
N ASP A 101 11.00 -17.90 -27.90
CA ASP A 101 11.54 -16.55 -28.13
C ASP A 101 10.55 -15.47 -27.63
N ARG A 102 11.03 -14.50 -26.83
CA ARG A 102 10.23 -13.63 -25.95
C ARG A 102 9.39 -12.57 -26.69
N THR A 103 9.50 -12.51 -28.01
CA THR A 103 9.12 -11.38 -28.88
C THR A 103 7.73 -11.50 -29.53
N HIS A 104 7.04 -12.63 -29.39
CA HIS A 104 5.78 -12.86 -30.11
C HIS A 104 4.52 -12.62 -29.22
N PRO A 105 3.49 -11.92 -29.71
CA PRO A 105 2.19 -11.78 -29.06
C PRO A 105 1.48 -13.12 -28.90
N VAL A 106 0.52 -13.21 -27.99
CA VAL A 106 -0.21 -14.44 -27.69
C VAL A 106 -1.71 -14.16 -27.57
N SER A 107 -2.53 -14.99 -28.20
CA SER A 107 -4.00 -14.90 -28.21
C SER A 107 -4.65 -16.13 -27.55
N ILE A 108 -5.91 -15.99 -27.13
CA ILE A 108 -6.73 -17.05 -26.54
C ILE A 108 -7.88 -17.34 -27.49
N GLN A 109 -8.16 -18.61 -27.75
CA GLN A 109 -9.30 -19.05 -28.53
C GLN A 109 -10.24 -19.90 -27.65
N GLU A 110 -11.48 -19.43 -27.53
CA GLU A 110 -12.57 -20.11 -26.79
C GLU A 110 -13.44 -21.01 -27.71
N ASP A 111 -13.39 -20.79 -29.03
CA ASP A 111 -14.20 -21.49 -30.05
C ASP A 111 -13.37 -22.45 -30.93
N MET A 112 -14.03 -23.19 -31.85
CA MET A 112 -13.46 -24.23 -32.73
C MET A 112 -12.05 -23.93 -33.27
N LEU A 113 -11.21 -24.97 -33.32
CA LEU A 113 -9.83 -24.94 -33.82
C LEU A 113 -9.76 -24.33 -35.24
N ASP A 114 -8.79 -23.44 -35.49
CA ASP A 114 -8.59 -22.84 -36.83
C ASP A 114 -8.37 -23.91 -37.91
N VAL A 115 -7.69 -25.00 -37.57
CA VAL A 115 -7.39 -26.13 -38.47
C VAL A 115 -8.65 -26.86 -38.97
N ILE A 116 -9.79 -26.74 -38.26
CA ILE A 116 -11.04 -27.42 -38.64
C ILE A 116 -12.11 -26.46 -39.12
N ARG A 117 -11.89 -25.14 -39.02
CA ARG A 117 -12.89 -24.09 -39.31
C ARG A 117 -13.49 -24.18 -40.72
N ASP A 118 -12.70 -24.61 -41.71
CA ASP A 118 -13.11 -24.71 -43.12
C ASP A 118 -13.60 -26.12 -43.52
N LEU A 119 -13.79 -27.03 -42.55
CA LEU A 119 -14.28 -28.38 -42.85
C LEU A 119 -15.82 -28.40 -42.99
N PRO A 120 -16.37 -29.22 -43.91
CA PRO A 120 -17.82 -29.42 -44.01
C PRO A 120 -18.42 -30.00 -42.72
N ASP A 121 -19.65 -29.60 -42.40
CA ASP A 121 -20.38 -30.00 -41.18
C ASP A 121 -20.41 -31.52 -40.96
N GLU A 122 -20.49 -32.30 -42.04
CA GLU A 122 -20.56 -33.77 -41.98
C GLU A 122 -19.25 -34.43 -41.55
N VAL A 123 -18.12 -33.71 -41.58
CA VAL A 123 -16.79 -34.22 -41.24
C VAL A 123 -16.46 -34.01 -39.76
N TYR A 124 -17.18 -33.12 -39.06
CA TYR A 124 -16.98 -32.87 -37.64
C TYR A 124 -17.27 -34.10 -36.77
N GLU A 125 -18.29 -34.89 -37.10
CA GLU A 125 -18.60 -36.13 -36.36
C GLU A 125 -17.57 -37.26 -36.56
N LEU A 126 -16.69 -37.12 -37.57
CA LEU A 126 -15.66 -38.10 -37.91
C LEU A 126 -14.26 -37.67 -37.45
N LEU A 127 -14.13 -36.48 -36.87
CA LEU A 127 -12.88 -35.91 -36.42
C LEU A 127 -12.44 -36.52 -35.09
N ASP A 128 -11.15 -36.88 -35.03
CA ASP A 128 -10.47 -37.21 -33.79
C ASP A 128 -10.00 -35.90 -33.15
N GLU A 129 -10.79 -35.41 -32.19
CA GLU A 129 -10.57 -34.14 -31.49
C GLU A 129 -9.17 -34.07 -30.84
N GLU A 130 -8.67 -35.19 -30.31
CA GLU A 130 -7.36 -35.25 -29.66
C GLU A 130 -6.23 -35.08 -30.70
N LYS A 131 -6.34 -35.74 -31.86
CA LYS A 131 -5.36 -35.56 -32.95
C LYS A 131 -5.43 -34.17 -33.58
N ALA A 132 -6.62 -33.61 -33.74
CA ALA A 132 -6.82 -32.26 -34.27
C ALA A 132 -6.19 -31.21 -33.34
N GLY A 133 -6.46 -31.31 -32.03
CA GLY A 133 -5.83 -30.45 -31.02
C GLY A 133 -4.31 -30.59 -30.97
N ALA A 134 -3.78 -31.82 -31.08
CA ALA A 134 -2.33 -32.06 -31.13
C ALA A 134 -1.66 -31.54 -32.41
N LEU A 135 -2.39 -31.45 -33.52
CA LEU A 135 -1.90 -30.84 -34.76
C LEU A 135 -1.89 -29.32 -34.66
N GLN A 136 -2.97 -28.70 -34.20
CA GLN A 136 -3.05 -27.25 -33.94
C GLN A 136 -1.91 -26.80 -33.00
N ARG A 137 -1.71 -27.52 -31.89
CA ARG A 137 -0.62 -27.28 -30.94
C ARG A 137 0.77 -27.30 -31.60
N ARG A 138 0.98 -28.18 -32.57
CA ARG A 138 2.24 -28.28 -33.32
C ARG A 138 2.41 -27.15 -34.32
N ILE A 139 1.33 -26.70 -34.95
CA ILE A 139 1.35 -25.63 -35.96
C ILE A 139 1.62 -24.28 -35.30
N ASP A 140 0.87 -23.91 -34.26
CA ASP A 140 0.97 -22.57 -33.66
C ASP A 140 1.92 -22.49 -32.46
N GLN A 141 2.54 -23.62 -32.09
CA GLN A 141 3.33 -23.76 -30.86
C GLN A 141 2.56 -23.34 -29.59
N GLY A 142 1.24 -23.57 -29.56
CA GLY A 142 0.36 -23.17 -28.47
C GLY A 142 0.33 -24.13 -27.26
N MET A 143 -0.52 -23.80 -26.29
CA MET A 143 -0.71 -24.55 -25.04
C MET A 143 -2.19 -24.59 -24.65
N PHE A 144 -2.67 -25.79 -24.30
CA PHE A 144 -3.99 -25.95 -23.67
C PHE A 144 -3.92 -25.57 -22.19
N THR A 145 -4.88 -24.75 -21.76
CA THR A 145 -5.12 -24.40 -20.36
C THR A 145 -6.46 -24.98 -19.91
N GLY A 146 -6.74 -25.00 -18.61
CA GLY A 146 -8.04 -25.47 -18.09
C GLY A 146 -9.25 -24.61 -18.49
N LYS A 147 -9.04 -23.49 -19.20
CA LYS A 147 -10.08 -22.52 -19.61
C LYS A 147 -10.07 -22.22 -21.11
N GLY A 148 -9.17 -22.79 -21.91
CA GLY A 148 -9.06 -22.51 -23.34
C GLY A 148 -7.68 -22.81 -23.92
N TYR A 149 -7.50 -22.57 -25.23
CA TYR A 149 -6.24 -22.77 -25.93
C TYR A 149 -5.54 -21.43 -26.18
N VAL A 150 -4.24 -21.36 -25.88
CA VAL A 150 -3.41 -20.15 -25.95
C VAL A 150 -2.31 -20.36 -26.98
N PHE A 151 -2.13 -19.45 -27.95
CA PHE A 151 -1.13 -19.60 -29.01
C PHE A 151 -0.56 -18.25 -29.48
N GLY A 152 0.64 -18.27 -30.07
CA GLY A 152 1.31 -17.05 -30.52
C GLY A 152 0.69 -16.47 -31.80
N THR A 153 0.48 -15.16 -31.87
CA THR A 153 0.02 -14.45 -33.08
C THR A 153 1.12 -13.56 -33.67
N LEU A 154 0.99 -13.19 -34.95
CA LEU A 154 1.94 -12.35 -35.69
C LEU A 154 1.56 -10.85 -35.70
N GLU A 155 0.60 -10.43 -34.87
CA GLU A 155 0.17 -9.02 -34.81
C GLU A 155 1.20 -8.13 -34.12
N ASP A 156 1.10 -6.81 -34.31
CA ASP A 156 2.05 -5.83 -33.78
C ASP A 156 2.07 -5.82 -32.24
N TRP A 157 3.03 -6.56 -31.65
CA TRP A 157 3.33 -6.48 -30.22
C TRP A 157 3.98 -5.14 -29.90
N ARG A 158 3.37 -4.37 -29.00
CA ARG A 158 3.98 -3.16 -28.44
C ARG A 158 4.41 -3.42 -27.01
N GLU A 159 5.72 -3.43 -26.78
CA GLU A 159 6.28 -3.44 -25.42
C GLU A 159 5.87 -2.14 -24.72
N VAL A 160 5.11 -2.29 -23.62
CA VAL A 160 4.55 -1.16 -22.85
C VAL A 160 5.38 -0.80 -21.62
N TYR A 161 6.39 -1.59 -21.29
CA TYR A 161 7.30 -1.36 -20.18
C TYR A 161 8.73 -1.61 -20.65
N ASP A 162 9.60 -0.61 -20.56
CA ASP A 162 10.98 -0.63 -21.04
C ASP A 162 11.98 -1.15 -19.97
N GLY A 163 11.47 -1.65 -18.83
CA GLY A 163 12.29 -2.04 -17.68
C GLY A 163 12.76 -0.87 -16.82
N MET A 164 12.36 0.37 -17.11
CA MET A 164 12.76 1.56 -16.36
C MET A 164 11.59 2.48 -15.99
N HIS A 165 10.63 2.69 -16.88
CA HIS A 165 9.52 3.62 -16.74
C HIS A 165 8.18 2.90 -16.83
N LEU A 166 7.48 2.81 -15.70
CA LEU A 166 6.13 2.28 -15.67
C LEU A 166 5.18 3.21 -16.46
N PRO A 167 4.18 2.65 -17.17
CA PRO A 167 3.10 3.46 -17.73
C PRO A 167 2.43 4.27 -16.63
N ARG A 168 2.36 5.59 -16.79
CA ARG A 168 1.81 6.49 -15.78
C ARG A 168 0.39 6.07 -15.39
N ALA A 169 0.18 5.76 -14.12
CA ALA A 169 -1.16 5.56 -13.59
C ALA A 169 -1.88 6.91 -13.58
N ALA A 170 -3.11 6.97 -14.09
CA ALA A 170 -3.91 8.19 -14.04
C ALA A 170 -4.36 8.46 -12.60
N GLY A 171 -4.25 9.71 -12.12
CA GLY A 171 -4.80 10.14 -10.83
C GLY A 171 -3.82 10.11 -9.64
N GLU A 172 -2.53 10.36 -9.86
CA GLU A 172 -1.59 10.58 -8.76
C GLU A 172 -1.84 11.95 -8.10
N HIS A 173 -2.11 11.92 -6.80
CA HIS A 173 -2.29 13.10 -5.97
C HIS A 173 -0.94 13.53 -5.38
N GLY A 174 -0.64 14.82 -5.48
CA GLY A 174 0.67 15.38 -5.17
C GLY A 174 0.78 15.97 -3.76
N GLY A 175 -0.36 16.31 -3.14
CA GLY A 175 -0.44 16.98 -1.85
C GLY A 175 -0.15 16.09 -0.65
N ILE A 176 -0.40 16.62 0.54
CA ILE A 176 -0.30 15.89 1.82
C ILE A 176 -1.55 15.06 2.07
N LEU A 177 -2.69 15.64 1.68
CA LEU A 177 -4.02 15.09 1.82
C LEU A 177 -4.81 15.49 0.58
N ALA A 178 -5.56 14.58 -0.01
CA ALA A 178 -6.45 14.84 -1.12
C ALA A 178 -7.84 14.32 -0.78
N LEU A 179 -8.83 15.18 -0.93
CA LEU A 179 -10.23 14.90 -0.60
C LEU A 179 -11.08 14.90 -1.85
N ARG A 180 -11.90 13.87 -2.02
CA ARG A 180 -12.96 13.85 -3.02
C ARG A 180 -14.25 14.34 -2.39
N LEU A 181 -14.64 15.53 -2.76
CA LEU A 181 -15.83 16.21 -2.25
C LEU A 181 -17.00 16.02 -3.20
N GLU A 182 -18.18 15.81 -2.62
CA GLU A 182 -19.47 15.79 -3.31
C GLU A 182 -20.47 16.66 -2.54
N THR A 183 -21.49 17.17 -3.21
CA THR A 183 -22.61 17.82 -2.53
C THR A 183 -23.41 16.79 -1.72
N ALA A 184 -23.87 17.17 -0.52
CA ALA A 184 -24.71 16.31 0.31
C ALA A 184 -26.03 15.95 -0.39
N GLU A 185 -26.53 16.85 -1.23
CA GLU A 185 -27.66 16.58 -2.13
C GLU A 185 -27.20 15.71 -3.31
N GLU A 186 -27.63 14.44 -3.34
CA GLU A 186 -27.24 13.47 -4.37
C GLU A 186 -27.66 13.87 -5.80
N GLU A 187 -28.63 14.78 -5.95
CA GLU A 187 -29.23 15.12 -7.25
C GLU A 187 -28.28 15.85 -8.21
N THR A 188 -27.24 16.55 -7.72
CA THR A 188 -26.35 17.32 -8.59
C THR A 188 -25.24 16.45 -9.20
N GLY A 189 -24.83 15.38 -8.52
CA GLY A 189 -23.71 14.50 -8.92
C GLY A 189 -22.37 15.22 -9.12
N ARG A 190 -22.21 16.46 -8.64
CA ARG A 190 -20.98 17.24 -8.80
C ARG A 190 -19.92 16.73 -7.85
N LYS A 191 -18.72 16.54 -8.37
CA LYS A 191 -17.57 16.03 -7.63
C LYS A 191 -16.31 16.80 -7.97
N VAL A 192 -15.48 17.06 -6.97
CA VAL A 192 -14.18 17.72 -7.14
C VAL A 192 -13.15 17.07 -6.22
N TRP A 193 -11.91 17.00 -6.69
CA TRP A 193 -10.77 16.67 -5.85
C TRP A 193 -10.12 17.96 -5.36
N LEU A 194 -9.93 18.09 -4.05
CA LEU A 194 -9.23 19.19 -3.41
C LEU A 194 -7.93 18.66 -2.77
N GLU A 195 -6.79 19.18 -3.23
CA GLU A 195 -5.48 18.89 -2.64
C GLU A 195 -5.23 19.83 -1.47
N LEU A 196 -4.80 19.29 -0.34
CA LEU A 196 -4.49 20.01 0.89
C LEU A 196 -2.99 19.91 1.21
N PRO A 197 -2.38 20.97 1.74
CA PRO A 197 -3.00 22.27 2.03
C PRO A 197 -3.34 23.04 0.74
N ALA A 198 -4.53 23.64 0.73
CA ALA A 198 -5.09 24.47 -0.32
C ALA A 198 -5.04 25.94 0.08
N GLU A 199 -4.75 26.80 -0.89
CA GLU A 199 -4.97 28.25 -0.74
C GLU A 199 -6.47 28.57 -0.89
N GLU A 200 -6.87 29.78 -0.46
CA GLU A 200 -8.27 30.21 -0.50
C GLU A 200 -8.86 30.18 -1.92
N GLU A 201 -8.05 30.53 -2.92
CA GLU A 201 -8.42 30.49 -4.33
C GLU A 201 -8.80 29.08 -4.80
N ALA A 202 -8.05 28.06 -4.38
CA ALA A 202 -8.33 26.67 -4.71
C ALA A 202 -9.59 26.15 -4.00
N MET A 203 -9.81 26.56 -2.74
CA MET A 203 -11.03 26.25 -1.99
C MET A 203 -12.26 26.89 -2.61
N GLN A 204 -12.19 28.16 -3.02
CA GLN A 204 -13.28 28.87 -3.70
C GLN A 204 -13.60 28.24 -5.07
N GLU A 205 -12.60 27.81 -5.82
CA GLU A 205 -12.80 27.12 -7.09
C GLU A 205 -13.49 25.76 -6.87
N ALA A 206 -13.11 25.00 -5.84
CA ALA A 206 -13.77 23.74 -5.50
C ALA A 206 -15.25 23.96 -5.16
N LEU A 207 -15.57 24.96 -4.33
CA LEU A 207 -16.95 25.36 -4.01
C LEU A 207 -17.74 25.77 -5.25
N ARG A 208 -17.14 26.54 -6.16
CA ARG A 208 -17.76 26.94 -7.43
C ARG A 208 -18.08 25.74 -8.33
N ILE A 209 -17.21 24.72 -8.36
CA ILE A 209 -17.43 23.48 -9.12
C ILE A 209 -18.59 22.67 -8.51
N LEU A 210 -18.68 22.60 -7.19
CA LEU A 210 -19.78 21.95 -6.47
C LEU A 210 -21.08 22.76 -6.58
N GLY A 211 -20.97 24.07 -6.75
CA GLY A 211 -22.09 25.02 -6.74
C GLY A 211 -22.58 25.34 -5.33
N GLU A 212 -21.70 25.21 -4.34
CA GLU A 212 -21.95 25.54 -2.94
C GLU A 212 -21.27 26.87 -2.58
N GLU A 213 -21.79 27.56 -1.57
CA GLU A 213 -21.14 28.77 -1.01
C GLU A 213 -20.17 28.43 0.12
N THR A 214 -20.39 27.30 0.80
CA THR A 214 -19.61 26.83 1.95
C THR A 214 -19.44 25.33 1.91
N PHE A 215 -18.46 24.82 2.67
CA PHE A 215 -18.20 23.38 2.75
C PHE A 215 -19.19 22.62 3.66
N ASP A 216 -20.08 23.32 4.38
CA ASP A 216 -21.02 22.71 5.33
C ASP A 216 -22.01 21.74 4.66
N ASN A 217 -22.28 21.94 3.36
CA ASN A 217 -23.12 21.07 2.54
C ASN A 217 -22.32 20.06 1.71
N CYS A 218 -21.02 19.91 1.97
CA CYS A 218 -20.15 19.00 1.25
C CYS A 218 -19.88 17.75 2.09
N VAL A 219 -19.75 16.61 1.42
CA VAL A 219 -19.39 15.33 2.05
C VAL A 219 -18.10 14.81 1.43
N ILE A 220 -17.18 14.37 2.28
CA ILE A 220 -15.95 13.70 1.90
C ILE A 220 -16.28 12.24 1.59
N LYS A 221 -16.12 11.85 0.33
CA LYS A 221 -16.44 10.49 -0.14
C LYS A 221 -15.22 9.60 -0.32
N GLU A 222 -14.04 10.20 -0.45
CA GLU A 222 -12.78 9.50 -0.58
C GLU A 222 -11.65 10.39 -0.08
N THR A 223 -10.70 9.79 0.62
CA THR A 223 -9.55 10.47 1.18
C THR A 223 -8.30 9.72 0.79
N LYS A 224 -7.29 10.45 0.33
CA LYS A 224 -5.93 9.94 0.12
C LYS A 224 -4.99 10.80 0.94
N SER A 225 -4.29 10.20 1.89
CA SER A 225 -3.53 10.95 2.89
C SER A 225 -2.18 10.31 3.16
N ILE A 226 -1.19 11.16 3.44
CA ILE A 226 0.08 10.72 4.03
C ILE A 226 -0.11 10.08 5.41
N LEU A 227 -1.21 10.39 6.11
CA LEU A 227 -1.62 9.80 7.37
C LEU A 227 -2.56 8.62 7.11
N PRO A 228 -2.15 7.38 7.39
CA PRO A 228 -3.02 6.21 7.19
C PRO A 228 -4.29 6.24 8.05
N SER A 229 -4.24 6.90 9.21
CA SER A 229 -5.38 7.06 10.12
C SER A 229 -6.58 7.70 9.41
N LEU A 230 -6.35 8.71 8.57
CA LEU A 230 -7.40 9.46 7.87
C LEU A 230 -8.08 8.68 6.73
N GLU A 231 -7.49 7.58 6.24
CA GLU A 231 -8.07 6.81 5.13
C GLU A 231 -9.35 6.05 5.55
N TYR A 232 -9.46 5.69 6.83
CA TYR A 232 -10.58 4.88 7.35
C TYR A 232 -11.38 5.54 8.48
N GLN A 233 -10.90 6.65 9.05
CA GLN A 233 -11.48 7.24 10.26
C GLN A 233 -12.44 8.40 10.01
N LEU A 234 -12.42 9.02 8.83
CA LEU A 234 -13.27 10.16 8.54
C LEU A 234 -14.72 9.72 8.39
N ALA A 235 -15.62 10.32 9.18
CA ALA A 235 -17.07 10.07 9.10
C ALA A 235 -17.71 10.66 7.83
N GLY A 236 -16.99 11.54 7.14
CA GLY A 236 -17.38 12.15 5.86
C GLY A 236 -17.91 13.59 6.00
N ASP A 237 -18.28 14.02 7.19
CA ASP A 237 -18.79 15.36 7.54
C ASP A 237 -17.76 16.24 8.28
N GLU A 238 -16.49 15.85 8.17
CA GLU A 238 -15.37 16.49 8.86
C GLU A 238 -15.13 17.91 8.35
N ASP A 239 -14.68 18.78 9.26
CA ASP A 239 -14.42 20.18 8.94
C ASP A 239 -13.23 20.29 7.95
N ILE A 240 -13.55 20.58 6.69
CA ILE A 240 -12.57 20.70 5.59
C ILE A 240 -11.54 21.81 5.88
N ARG A 241 -11.91 22.87 6.61
CA ARG A 241 -10.97 23.94 7.01
C ARG A 241 -9.99 23.43 8.07
N LYS A 242 -10.44 22.62 9.02
CA LYS A 242 -9.56 21.95 10.00
C LYS A 242 -8.64 20.93 9.33
N LEU A 243 -9.14 20.16 8.35
CA LEU A 243 -8.30 19.26 7.55
C LEU A 243 -7.24 20.03 6.75
N ASN A 244 -7.59 21.19 6.21
CA ASN A 244 -6.63 22.07 5.56
C ASN A 244 -5.54 22.53 6.53
N LEU A 245 -5.94 23.00 7.72
CA LEU A 245 -5.00 23.43 8.77
C LEU A 245 -4.10 22.28 9.24
N LEU A 246 -4.63 21.07 9.37
CA LEU A 246 -3.84 19.89 9.70
C LEU A 246 -2.78 19.63 8.63
N ALA A 247 -3.17 19.69 7.34
CA ALA A 247 -2.24 19.55 6.24
C ALA A 247 -1.15 20.65 6.26
N GLU A 248 -1.49 21.89 6.60
CA GLU A 248 -0.52 22.99 6.80
C GLU A 248 0.45 22.69 7.95
N ARG A 249 -0.03 22.22 9.10
CA ARG A 249 0.83 21.84 10.24
C ARG A 249 1.81 20.72 9.87
N ILE A 250 1.33 19.72 9.13
CA ILE A 250 2.18 18.63 8.64
C ILE A 250 3.20 19.14 7.63
N GLN A 251 2.81 20.03 6.72
CA GLN A 251 3.73 20.65 5.76
C GLN A 251 4.84 21.44 6.45
N ALA A 252 4.53 22.08 7.57
CA ALA A 252 5.46 22.87 8.36
C ALA A 252 6.42 22.02 9.23
N PHE A 253 6.28 20.69 9.26
CA PHE A 253 7.23 19.84 9.97
C PHE A 253 8.64 20.01 9.37
N PRO A 254 9.68 20.11 10.21
CA PRO A 254 11.03 20.45 9.76
C PRO A 254 11.69 19.33 8.96
N ASP A 255 11.25 18.09 9.16
CA ASP A 255 11.80 16.92 8.50
C ASP A 255 10.84 15.72 8.51
N LYS A 256 11.18 14.72 7.70
CA LYS A 256 10.47 13.43 7.64
C LYS A 256 10.43 12.70 8.99
N ARG A 257 11.46 12.88 9.82
CA ARG A 257 11.51 12.23 11.15
C ARG A 257 10.39 12.74 12.05
N THR A 258 10.05 14.02 11.96
CA THR A 258 8.97 14.66 12.71
C THR A 258 7.61 14.15 12.26
N LEU A 259 7.40 13.95 10.95
CA LEU A 259 6.21 13.29 10.43
C LEU A 259 6.07 11.85 10.93
N VAL A 260 7.13 11.05 10.86
CA VAL A 260 7.09 9.65 11.35
C VAL A 260 6.80 9.61 12.85
N LYS A 261 7.38 10.53 13.63
CA LYS A 261 7.05 10.71 15.05
C LYS A 261 5.57 11.02 15.23
N TYR A 262 5.00 11.92 14.43
CA TYR A 262 3.59 12.26 14.50
C TYR A 262 2.70 11.04 14.23
N LYS A 263 2.98 10.27 13.16
CA LYS A 263 2.29 9.00 12.89
C LYS A 263 2.38 8.00 14.05
N ALA A 264 3.55 7.89 14.68
CA ALA A 264 3.73 7.06 15.86
C ALA A 264 2.83 7.49 17.04
N ILE A 265 2.65 8.80 17.24
CA ILE A 265 1.77 9.32 18.30
C ILE A 265 0.31 8.98 17.98
N LEU A 266 -0.15 9.21 16.74
CA LEU A 266 -1.52 8.92 16.35
C LEU A 266 -1.88 7.45 16.55
N GLU A 267 -0.97 6.53 16.17
CA GLU A 267 -1.12 5.09 16.41
C GLU A 267 -1.19 4.75 17.89
N TRP A 268 -0.35 5.40 18.72
CA TRP A 268 -0.31 5.11 20.15
C TRP A 268 -1.54 5.67 20.90
N GLU A 269 -1.91 6.92 20.64
CA GLU A 269 -3.05 7.58 21.28
C GLU A 269 -4.40 7.07 20.72
N ILE A 270 -4.38 6.29 19.62
CA ILE A 270 -5.58 5.81 18.91
C ILE A 270 -6.48 7.00 18.57
N CYS A 271 -5.86 8.05 18.01
CA CYS A 271 -6.56 9.28 17.70
C CYS A 271 -7.49 9.04 16.51
N ASN A 272 -8.77 9.41 16.67
CA ASN A 272 -9.78 9.40 15.60
C ASN A 272 -10.59 10.72 15.64
N ASP A 273 -10.03 11.75 16.27
CA ASP A 273 -10.70 13.04 16.50
C ASP A 273 -9.80 14.14 15.91
N LEU A 274 -10.35 14.88 14.96
CA LEU A 274 -9.58 15.87 14.20
C LEU A 274 -9.04 17.01 15.09
N ASP A 275 -9.77 17.38 16.14
CA ASP A 275 -9.33 18.40 17.09
C ASP A 275 -8.13 17.91 17.92
N MET A 276 -8.18 16.66 18.38
CA MET A 276 -7.04 16.01 19.05
C MET A 276 -5.85 15.82 18.11
N GLU A 277 -6.06 15.48 16.82
CA GLU A 277 -4.98 15.40 15.83
C GLU A 277 -4.26 16.74 15.67
N LEU A 278 -5.03 17.83 15.53
CA LEU A 278 -4.49 19.19 15.49
C LEU A 278 -3.70 19.53 16.75
N ASP A 279 -4.24 19.22 17.93
CA ASP A 279 -3.57 19.45 19.21
C ASP A 279 -2.26 18.67 19.31
N ILE A 280 -2.25 17.39 18.92
CA ILE A 280 -1.04 16.57 18.90
C ILE A 280 0.01 17.17 17.96
N ALA A 281 -0.38 17.61 16.77
CA ALA A 281 0.53 18.23 15.81
C ALA A 281 1.22 19.50 16.39
N GLY A 282 0.53 20.24 17.26
CA GLY A 282 1.12 21.37 18.01
C GLY A 282 1.96 20.96 19.23
N ASN A 283 1.77 19.75 19.74
CA ASN A 283 2.34 19.28 21.01
C ASN A 283 3.35 18.13 20.87
N LEU A 284 3.93 17.91 19.69
CA LEU A 284 4.92 16.86 19.44
C LEU A 284 6.09 16.86 20.43
N SER A 285 6.43 18.00 21.03
CA SER A 285 7.51 18.11 22.00
C SER A 285 7.25 17.38 23.32
N CYS A 286 5.99 17.05 23.63
CA CYS A 286 5.55 16.30 24.81
C CYS A 286 5.84 14.79 24.70
N TYR A 287 6.33 14.35 23.54
CA TYR A 287 6.61 12.94 23.25
C TYR A 287 8.11 12.71 23.04
N GLU A 288 8.61 11.58 23.51
CA GLU A 288 9.93 11.06 23.21
C GLU A 288 9.82 9.95 22.17
N TYR A 289 10.66 10.00 21.14
CA TYR A 289 10.57 9.10 20.00
C TYR A 289 11.95 8.56 19.62
N ASP A 290 12.07 7.24 19.66
CA ASP A 290 13.26 6.49 19.25
C ASP A 290 12.96 5.65 18.00
N ALA A 291 13.67 5.98 16.92
CA ALA A 291 13.57 5.30 15.63
C ALA A 291 14.65 4.21 15.45
N VAL A 292 15.60 4.10 16.38
CA VAL A 292 16.74 3.17 16.30
C VAL A 292 16.34 1.78 16.74
N ILE A 293 15.55 1.69 17.81
CA ILE A 293 15.07 0.42 18.34
C ILE A 293 13.93 -0.07 17.45
N LEU A 294 14.11 -1.26 16.87
CA LEU A 294 13.23 -1.76 15.80
C LEU A 294 12.04 -2.55 16.30
N SER A 295 12.15 -3.14 17.49
CA SER A 295 11.12 -3.97 18.11
C SER A 295 11.38 -4.13 19.61
N ALA A 296 10.38 -4.63 20.35
CA ALA A 296 10.54 -5.06 21.72
C ALA A 296 11.68 -6.06 21.88
N ALA A 297 11.80 -7.07 21.01
CA ALA A 297 12.93 -8.01 21.10
C ALA A 297 14.31 -7.34 20.89
N ASP A 298 14.42 -6.38 19.97
CA ASP A 298 15.65 -5.60 19.75
C ASP A 298 15.99 -4.74 20.99
N TYR A 299 14.97 -4.16 21.65
CA TYR A 299 15.15 -3.47 22.93
C TYR A 299 15.60 -4.39 24.05
N GLY A 300 14.97 -5.56 24.16
CA GLY A 300 15.29 -6.56 25.17
C GLY A 300 16.73 -7.06 25.02
N GLU A 301 17.16 -7.29 23.78
CA GLU A 301 18.55 -7.63 23.45
C GLU A 301 19.51 -6.49 23.83
N TYR A 302 19.19 -5.25 23.44
CA TYR A 302 19.98 -4.07 23.78
C TYR A 302 20.22 -3.92 25.30
N ILE A 303 19.16 -4.02 26.12
CA ILE A 303 19.28 -3.92 27.59
C ILE A 303 20.21 -4.99 28.16
N LEU A 304 20.10 -6.22 27.67
CA LEU A 304 20.93 -7.33 28.15
C LEU A 304 22.39 -7.14 27.74
N GLU A 305 22.63 -6.71 26.50
CA GLU A 305 23.98 -6.41 26.02
C GLU A 305 24.64 -5.26 26.79
N GLU A 306 23.90 -4.19 27.09
CA GLU A 306 24.37 -3.07 27.94
C GLU A 306 24.70 -3.52 29.37
N ALA A 307 23.99 -4.53 29.88
CA ALA A 307 24.30 -5.16 31.17
C ALA A 307 25.49 -6.14 31.10
N GLY A 308 26.15 -6.28 29.95
CA GLY A 308 27.31 -7.17 29.74
C GLY A 308 26.94 -8.62 29.46
N ILE A 309 25.69 -8.91 29.10
CA ILE A 309 25.21 -10.28 28.81
C ILE A 309 25.37 -10.59 27.32
N HIS A 310 26.03 -11.69 27.00
CA HIS A 310 26.21 -12.15 25.62
C HIS A 310 24.95 -12.88 25.10
N THR A 311 24.05 -12.14 24.48
CA THR A 311 22.74 -12.59 23.95
C THR A 311 22.83 -13.56 22.76
N LYS A 312 24.01 -13.67 22.13
CA LYS A 312 24.31 -14.62 21.04
C LYS A 312 24.77 -15.99 21.54
N ASP A 313 24.93 -16.16 22.85
CA ASP A 313 25.24 -17.47 23.43
C ASP A 313 24.08 -18.46 23.18
N PRO A 314 24.35 -19.73 22.84
CA PRO A 314 23.32 -20.75 22.64
C PRO A 314 22.32 -20.91 23.79
N ALA A 315 22.68 -20.54 25.02
CA ALA A 315 21.77 -20.51 26.17
C ALA A 315 20.55 -19.60 25.96
N PHE A 316 20.66 -18.57 25.12
CA PHE A 316 19.58 -17.64 24.80
C PHE A 316 18.70 -18.09 23.61
N SER A 317 18.96 -19.27 23.03
CA SER A 317 18.18 -19.80 21.90
C SER A 317 16.68 -19.93 22.19
N GLY A 318 16.31 -20.22 23.44
CA GLY A 318 14.92 -20.28 23.91
C GLY A 318 14.46 -19.05 24.71
N PHE A 319 15.27 -17.99 24.77
CA PHE A 319 14.92 -16.81 25.55
C PHE A 319 13.86 -15.97 24.83
N ASP A 320 12.82 -15.58 25.57
CA ASP A 320 11.74 -14.71 25.09
C ASP A 320 12.18 -13.24 25.13
N PHE A 321 12.94 -12.83 24.12
CA PHE A 321 13.39 -11.44 23.96
C PHE A 321 12.22 -10.48 23.76
N GLU A 322 11.21 -10.88 22.99
CA GLU A 322 10.04 -10.03 22.69
C GLU A 322 9.31 -9.70 24.00
N GLY A 323 8.85 -10.73 24.73
CA GLY A 323 8.11 -10.51 25.96
C GLY A 323 8.96 -9.86 27.05
N PHE A 324 10.27 -10.14 27.11
CA PHE A 324 11.17 -9.41 28.02
C PHE A 324 11.24 -7.92 27.66
N GLY A 325 11.48 -7.59 26.40
CA GLY A 325 11.56 -6.21 25.92
C GLY A 325 10.28 -5.42 26.13
N GLU A 326 9.11 -6.02 25.83
CA GLU A 326 7.80 -5.41 26.08
C GLU A 326 7.63 -5.01 27.54
N ARG A 327 8.02 -5.90 28.47
CA ARG A 327 7.93 -5.62 29.91
C ARG A 327 8.88 -4.50 30.33
N GLN A 328 10.06 -4.38 29.71
CA GLN A 328 10.97 -3.28 29.99
C GLN A 328 10.47 -1.95 29.44
N LEU A 329 9.96 -1.92 28.20
CA LEU A 329 9.37 -0.72 27.59
C LEU A 329 8.23 -0.17 28.45
N ARG A 330 7.29 -1.05 28.84
CA ARG A 330 6.15 -0.67 29.70
C ARG A 330 6.58 -0.10 31.03
N ARG A 331 7.65 -0.62 31.65
CA ARG A 331 8.19 -0.09 32.92
C ARG A 331 8.77 1.31 32.78
N SER A 332 9.33 1.61 31.61
CA SER A 332 9.92 2.91 31.30
C SER A 332 8.90 3.91 30.74
N GLY A 333 7.62 3.54 30.58
CA GLY A 333 6.58 4.41 30.02
C GLY A 333 6.59 4.51 28.50
N PHE A 334 7.29 3.60 27.81
CA PHE A 334 7.36 3.55 26.36
C PHE A 334 6.52 2.41 25.78
N VAL A 335 6.09 2.61 24.54
CA VAL A 335 5.29 1.66 23.75
C VAL A 335 5.92 1.54 22.36
N GLU A 336 5.92 0.31 21.84
CA GLU A 336 6.30 0.04 20.46
C GLU A 336 5.12 0.35 19.52
N THR A 337 5.42 1.01 18.41
CA THR A 337 4.49 1.29 17.31
C THR A 337 5.09 0.82 15.99
N PRO A 338 4.29 0.68 14.91
CA PRO A 338 4.82 0.43 13.57
C PRO A 338 5.84 1.47 13.10
N TYR A 339 5.87 2.65 13.73
CA TYR A 339 6.75 3.77 13.39
C TYR A 339 7.96 3.92 14.31
N GLY A 340 8.01 3.22 15.44
CA GLY A 340 9.17 3.19 16.35
C GLY A 340 8.71 3.13 17.79
N ILE A 341 9.60 3.44 18.71
CA ILE A 341 9.29 3.45 20.14
C ILE A 341 8.92 4.86 20.57
N ILE A 342 7.81 4.99 21.29
CA ILE A 342 7.29 6.28 21.71
C ILE A 342 6.85 6.28 23.18
N GLY A 343 7.00 7.41 23.84
CA GLY A 343 6.53 7.63 25.21
C GLY A 343 6.19 9.10 25.45
N ARG A 344 5.43 9.40 26.50
CA ARG A 344 5.20 10.77 26.96
C ARG A 344 6.32 11.20 27.91
N ASN A 345 6.78 12.43 27.77
CA ASN A 345 7.69 13.05 28.72
C ASN A 345 6.93 13.95 29.71
N GLU A 346 7.67 14.68 30.54
CA GLU A 346 7.10 15.53 31.60
C GLU A 346 6.57 16.89 31.10
N LYS A 347 6.70 17.20 29.80
CA LYS A 347 6.22 18.48 29.28
C LYS A 347 4.68 18.50 29.22
N PRO A 348 4.05 19.61 29.60
CA PRO A 348 2.60 19.72 29.60
C PRO A 348 2.07 19.74 28.17
N PHE A 349 1.03 18.94 27.93
CA PHE A 349 0.23 19.02 26.71
C PHE A 349 -0.69 20.24 26.80
N LEU A 350 -0.62 21.13 25.81
CA LEU A 350 -1.39 22.36 25.74
C LEU A 350 -2.45 22.23 24.63
N PRO A 351 -3.68 21.78 24.95
CA PRO A 351 -4.73 21.65 23.96
C PRO A 351 -5.16 23.04 23.46
N GLU A 352 -5.40 23.19 22.16
CA GLU A 352 -5.93 24.38 21.52
C GLU A 352 -7.39 24.15 21.10
N TYR A 353 -7.70 22.96 20.57
CA TYR A 353 -9.01 22.61 20.02
C TYR A 353 -9.84 21.72 20.96
N THR A 354 -9.20 20.85 21.75
CA THR A 354 -9.91 19.94 22.67
C THR A 354 -10.27 20.57 24.03
N GLN A 355 -10.03 21.88 24.22
CA GLN A 355 -10.45 22.55 25.46
C GLN A 355 -11.98 22.64 25.55
N THR A 356 -12.59 21.87 26.46
CA THR A 356 -13.93 22.21 26.94
C THR A 356 -13.86 23.53 27.72
N GLU A 357 -14.63 24.54 27.29
CA GLU A 357 -14.86 25.74 28.09
C GLU A 357 -15.25 25.33 29.53
N PRO A 358 -14.66 25.93 30.57
CA PRO A 358 -15.13 25.76 31.94
C PRO A 358 -16.59 26.21 31.99
N GLY A 359 -17.48 25.25 32.21
CA GLY A 359 -18.92 25.40 32.05
C GLY A 359 -19.48 26.73 32.57
N LEU A 360 -20.34 27.33 31.74
CA LEU A 360 -21.45 28.16 32.18
C LEU A 360 -22.05 27.51 33.44
N SER A 361 -21.81 28.15 34.58
CA SER A 361 -22.53 27.84 35.81
C SER A 361 -24.01 27.97 35.49
N MET A 362 -24.74 26.85 35.50
CA MET A 362 -26.19 26.91 35.60
C MET A 362 -26.52 27.59 36.93
N GLN A 363 -27.02 28.82 36.85
CA GLN A 363 -27.88 29.42 37.86
C GLN A 363 -29.28 29.57 37.29
#